data_AF-A0A1G5VHL2-F1
#
_entry.id   AF-A0A1G5VHL2-F1
#
_cell.length_a   1.000
_cell.length_b   1.000
_cell.length_c   1.000
_cell.angle_alpha   90.00
_cell.angle_beta   90.00
_cell.angle_gamma   90.00
#
_symmetry.space_group_name_H-M   'P 1'
#
loop_
_entity.id
_entity.type
_entity.pdbx_description
1 polymer ?
#
loop_
_entity_poly.entity_id
_entity_poly.type
_entity_poly.pdbx_seq_one_letter_code
_entity_poly.pdbx_strand_id
1 'polypeptide(L)'
;MKSSKDTTVIVYHEYDLRINFENDCIKSMYCNCPFEGNCKHLAGVLYYADNHPEIFKSDPDIYTVMDGMSSDELREFLIPELINDYELSNKFRLFTNQDIDEEYYIEKLKNSWDNSTEVFKFIDDDMQSLINAGRFDLIFKLCDVLILILDEYNYEHMWYAYENLCEKLEKLMCQLISSECRNQAKEFMAKVILDSEDEALSDGFSFIYSKYWDTDALFDE
;
A
#
# COMPACT_ATOMS: atom_id res chain seq x y z
N MET A 1 -20.50 27.85 -27.97
CA MET A 1 -20.32 26.50 -27.39
C MET A 1 -19.51 26.67 -26.11
N LYS A 2 -20.15 26.53 -24.94
CA LYS A 2 -19.43 26.44 -23.66
C LYS A 2 -18.82 25.04 -23.58
N SER A 3 -17.51 24.91 -23.33
CA SER A 3 -16.87 23.61 -23.15
C SER A 3 -17.43 22.96 -21.88
N SER A 4 -17.95 21.75 -21.99
CA SER A 4 -18.34 20.93 -20.84
C SER A 4 -17.09 20.53 -20.08
N LYS A 5 -16.91 21.05 -18.86
CA LYS A 5 -15.88 20.57 -17.95
C LYS A 5 -16.52 19.62 -16.97
N ASP A 6 -15.95 18.42 -16.85
CA ASP A 6 -16.19 17.55 -15.71
C ASP A 6 -15.53 18.22 -14.50
N THR A 7 -16.31 18.49 -13.47
CA THR A 7 -15.82 19.19 -12.28
C THR A 7 -16.16 18.37 -11.06
N THR A 8 -15.15 18.09 -10.25
CA THR A 8 -15.31 17.43 -8.95
C THR A 8 -15.08 18.46 -7.86
N VAL A 9 -16.07 18.65 -7.00
CA VAL A 9 -15.88 19.42 -5.75
C VAL A 9 -15.52 18.41 -4.66
N ILE A 10 -14.33 18.58 -4.08
CA ILE A 10 -13.84 17.79 -2.95
C ILE A 10 -13.71 18.69 -1.74
N VAL A 11 -14.34 18.31 -0.63
CA VAL A 11 -14.21 19.01 0.66
C VAL A 11 -13.72 18.01 1.69
N TYR A 12 -12.53 18.28 2.26
CA TYR A 12 -11.97 17.48 3.33
C TYR A 12 -12.26 18.15 4.68
N HIS A 13 -13.08 17.50 5.51
CA HIS A 13 -13.19 17.76 6.95
C HIS A 13 -13.25 16.41 7.70
N GLU A 14 -14.17 16.23 8.65
CA GLU A 14 -14.43 14.94 9.32
C GLU A 14 -15.04 13.90 8.36
N TYR A 15 -15.47 14.35 7.16
CA TYR A 15 -16.11 13.53 6.15
C TYR A 15 -15.49 13.81 4.77
N ASP A 16 -15.37 12.77 3.94
CA ASP A 16 -15.02 12.83 2.53
C ASP A 16 -16.31 13.02 1.72
N LEU A 17 -16.38 14.16 1.03
CA LEU A 17 -17.50 14.57 0.21
C LEU A 17 -17.03 14.80 -1.23
N ARG A 18 -17.71 14.15 -2.18
CA ARG A 18 -17.40 14.28 -3.61
C ARG A 18 -18.68 14.50 -4.39
N ILE A 19 -18.77 15.59 -5.14
CA ILE A 19 -19.86 15.85 -6.08
C ILE A 19 -19.25 16.00 -7.46
N ASN A 20 -19.67 15.13 -8.38
CA ASN A 20 -19.24 15.17 -9.77
C ASN A 20 -20.33 15.82 -10.61
N PHE A 21 -19.94 16.84 -11.37
CA PHE A 21 -20.78 17.51 -12.34
C PHE A 21 -20.39 17.11 -13.76
N GLU A 22 -21.38 16.84 -14.59
CA GLU A 22 -21.24 16.66 -16.04
C GLU A 22 -22.31 17.54 -16.72
N ASN A 23 -21.89 18.47 -17.59
CA ASN A 23 -22.80 19.40 -18.27
C ASN A 23 -23.74 20.17 -17.33
N ASP A 24 -23.18 20.76 -16.25
CA ASP A 24 -23.94 21.47 -15.20
C ASP A 24 -24.98 20.60 -14.46
N CYS A 25 -24.94 19.27 -14.66
CA CYS A 25 -25.82 18.31 -13.98
C CYS A 25 -25.01 17.47 -12.98
N ILE A 26 -25.59 17.14 -11.83
CA ILE A 26 -24.97 16.24 -10.86
C ILE A 26 -24.98 14.82 -11.42
N LYS A 27 -23.79 14.27 -11.70
CA LYS A 27 -23.59 12.90 -12.18
C LYS A 27 -23.54 11.90 -11.03
N SER A 28 -22.86 12.26 -9.94
CA SER A 28 -22.78 11.42 -8.74
C SER A 28 -22.49 12.26 -7.51
N MET A 29 -22.94 11.78 -6.36
CA MET A 29 -22.64 12.33 -5.04
C MET A 29 -22.18 11.21 -4.13
N TYR A 30 -21.12 11.49 -3.37
CA TYR A 30 -20.59 10.61 -2.34
C TYR A 30 -20.39 11.40 -1.05
N CYS A 31 -20.76 10.79 0.07
CA CYS A 31 -20.42 11.25 1.40
C CYS A 31 -20.18 10.03 2.28
N ASN A 32 -19.05 9.98 2.97
CA ASN A 32 -18.72 8.88 3.90
C ASN A 32 -19.35 9.06 5.30
N CYS A 33 -20.30 9.98 5.48
CA CYS A 33 -20.91 10.18 6.79
C CYS A 33 -21.76 8.96 7.20
N PRO A 34 -21.84 8.63 8.51
CA PRO A 34 -22.56 7.46 9.00
C PRO A 34 -24.09 7.53 8.84
N PHE A 35 -24.61 8.62 8.28
CA PHE A 35 -26.03 8.82 8.00
C PHE A 35 -26.29 8.61 6.50
N GLU A 36 -27.14 7.64 6.14
CA GLU A 36 -27.43 7.30 4.75
C GLU A 36 -28.31 8.34 4.02
N GLY A 37 -27.96 8.61 2.75
CA GLY A 37 -28.75 9.39 1.79
C GLY A 37 -28.61 10.92 1.92
N ASN A 38 -28.53 11.63 0.77
CA ASN A 38 -28.50 13.10 0.58
C ASN A 38 -28.28 13.92 1.87
N CYS A 39 -27.12 13.71 2.50
CA CYS A 39 -26.89 14.22 3.83
C CYS A 39 -26.82 15.75 3.82
N LYS A 40 -27.04 16.38 4.99
CA LYS A 40 -26.95 17.85 5.15
C LYS A 40 -25.62 18.42 4.64
N HIS A 41 -24.55 17.62 4.62
CA HIS A 41 -23.25 18.02 4.10
C HIS A 41 -23.29 18.19 2.57
N LEU A 42 -23.89 17.26 1.83
CA LEU A 42 -24.07 17.40 0.38
C LEU A 42 -24.93 18.62 0.05
N ALA A 43 -26.03 18.84 0.79
CA ALA A 43 -26.88 20.02 0.62
C ALA A 43 -26.12 21.32 0.92
N GLY A 44 -25.28 21.32 1.96
CA GLY A 44 -24.43 22.47 2.31
C GLY A 44 -23.38 22.78 1.24
N VAL A 45 -22.73 21.75 0.69
CA VAL A 45 -21.76 21.92 -0.41
C VAL A 45 -22.45 22.43 -1.67
N LEU A 46 -23.62 21.90 -2.04
CA LEU A 46 -24.40 22.39 -3.18
C LEU A 46 -24.85 23.84 -2.99
N TYR A 47 -25.33 24.19 -1.80
CA TYR A 47 -25.72 25.55 -1.48
C TYR A 47 -24.52 26.50 -1.56
N TYR A 48 -23.37 26.10 -1.00
CA TYR A 48 -22.15 26.89 -1.09
C TYR A 48 -21.72 27.05 -2.56
N ALA A 49 -21.72 25.97 -3.34
CA ALA A 49 -21.34 25.98 -4.74
C ALA A 49 -22.23 26.87 -5.62
N ASP A 50 -23.54 26.88 -5.36
CA ASP A 50 -24.50 27.76 -6.05
C ASP A 50 -24.24 29.25 -5.75
N ASN A 51 -23.76 29.56 -4.54
CA ASN A 51 -23.42 30.92 -4.12
C ASN A 51 -21.95 31.32 -4.44
N HIS A 52 -21.10 30.36 -4.80
CA HIS A 52 -19.66 30.53 -5.04
C HIS A 52 -19.23 29.85 -6.35
N PRO A 53 -19.72 30.29 -7.52
CA PRO A 53 -19.44 29.63 -8.80
C PRO A 53 -17.96 29.60 -9.19
N GLU A 54 -17.13 30.43 -8.56
CA GLU A 54 -15.67 30.42 -8.69
C GLU A 54 -15.02 29.10 -8.29
N ILE A 55 -15.66 28.28 -7.43
CA ILE A 55 -15.11 26.97 -7.03
C ILE A 55 -15.18 25.94 -8.15
N PHE A 56 -15.98 26.19 -9.20
CA PHE A 56 -15.99 25.38 -10.41
C PHE A 56 -14.87 25.76 -11.38
N LYS A 57 -14.04 26.76 -11.05
CA LYS A 57 -12.77 26.92 -11.75
C LYS A 57 -11.93 25.71 -11.37
N SER A 58 -11.71 24.82 -12.33
CA SER A 58 -10.77 23.72 -12.18
C SER A 58 -9.43 24.30 -11.72
N ASP A 59 -9.00 23.95 -10.51
CA ASP A 59 -7.59 24.07 -10.20
C ASP A 59 -6.81 23.31 -11.28
N PRO A 60 -5.68 23.87 -11.76
CA PRO A 60 -4.82 23.12 -12.66
C PRO A 60 -4.47 21.79 -11.98
N ASP A 61 -4.62 20.70 -12.72
CA ASP A 61 -4.23 19.40 -12.20
C ASP A 61 -2.73 19.40 -11.88
N ILE A 62 -2.31 18.47 -11.01
CA ILE A 62 -0.94 18.46 -10.51
C ILE A 62 0.11 18.31 -11.63
N TYR A 63 -0.21 17.62 -12.74
CA TYR A 63 0.70 17.51 -13.87
C TYR A 63 0.86 18.85 -14.59
N THR A 64 -0.24 19.57 -14.81
CA THR A 64 -0.19 20.94 -15.38
C THR A 64 0.61 21.89 -14.50
N VAL A 65 0.47 21.79 -13.16
CA VAL A 65 1.28 22.60 -12.23
C VAL A 65 2.76 22.24 -12.36
N MET A 66 3.10 20.94 -12.34
CA MET A 66 4.48 20.46 -12.43
C MET A 66 5.14 20.80 -13.76
N ASP A 67 4.44 20.66 -14.89
CA ASP A 67 4.94 20.97 -16.23
C ASP A 67 5.25 22.46 -16.42
N GLY A 68 4.61 23.32 -15.62
CA GLY A 68 4.87 24.76 -15.61
C GLY A 68 6.07 25.18 -14.76
N MET A 69 6.63 24.27 -13.93
CA MET A 69 7.74 24.57 -13.04
C MET A 69 9.09 24.31 -13.71
N SER A 70 10.07 25.16 -13.43
CA SER A 70 11.46 24.88 -13.77
C SER A 70 12.04 23.78 -12.87
N SER A 71 13.11 23.14 -13.34
CA SER A 71 13.82 22.14 -12.54
C SER A 71 14.39 22.71 -11.23
N ASP A 72 14.71 24.00 -11.19
CA ASP A 72 15.24 24.64 -9.99
C ASP A 72 14.14 24.92 -8.97
N GLU A 73 12.95 25.38 -9.40
CA GLU A 73 11.79 25.53 -8.51
C GLU A 73 11.34 24.17 -7.93
N LEU A 74 11.36 23.11 -8.76
CA LEU A 74 11.05 21.76 -8.28
C LEU A 74 12.07 21.28 -7.24
N ARG A 75 13.37 21.55 -7.42
CA ARG A 75 14.41 21.19 -6.44
C ARG A 75 14.26 21.99 -5.16
N GLU A 76 14.03 23.30 -5.26
CA GLU A 76 13.85 24.20 -4.11
C GLU A 76 12.66 23.77 -3.26
N PHE A 77 11.58 23.28 -3.89
CA PHE A 77 10.43 22.70 -3.18
C PHE A 77 10.73 21.31 -2.61
N LEU A 78 11.29 20.40 -3.40
CA LEU A 78 11.40 18.98 -3.04
C LEU A 78 12.50 18.70 -2.00
N ILE A 79 13.62 19.43 -2.03
CA ILE A 79 14.74 19.20 -1.11
C ILE A 79 14.32 19.34 0.37
N PRO A 80 13.64 20.42 0.79
CA PRO A 80 13.12 20.53 2.15
C PRO A 80 12.19 19.37 2.55
N GLU A 81 11.28 18.96 1.66
CA GLU A 81 10.34 17.86 1.94
C GLU A 81 11.09 16.54 2.15
N LEU A 82 12.08 16.23 1.30
CA LEU A 82 12.89 15.01 1.43
C LEU A 82 13.86 15.01 2.62
N ILE A 83 14.21 16.19 3.15
CA ILE A 83 15.02 16.32 4.37
C ILE A 83 14.17 16.12 5.63
N ASN A 84 12.94 16.64 5.61
CA ASN A 84 12.05 16.65 6.77
C ASN A 84 11.23 15.36 6.91
N ASP A 85 10.93 14.70 5.79
CA ASP A 85 10.18 13.45 5.76
C ASP A 85 11.09 12.30 5.30
N TYR A 86 11.50 11.51 6.27
CA TYR A 86 12.40 10.38 6.06
C TYR A 86 11.75 9.22 5.29
N GLU A 87 10.44 9.00 5.47
CA GLU A 87 9.69 8.00 4.69
C GLU A 87 9.63 8.41 3.22
N LEU A 88 9.28 9.67 2.97
CA LEU A 88 9.26 10.23 1.61
C LEU A 88 10.64 10.19 0.97
N SER A 89 11.69 10.48 1.74
CA SER A 89 13.09 10.36 1.30
C SER A 89 13.42 8.95 0.81
N ASN A 90 13.05 7.93 1.59
CA ASN A 90 13.31 6.53 1.24
C ASN A 90 12.48 6.07 0.03
N LYS A 91 11.20 6.46 -0.04
CA LYS A 91 10.34 6.21 -1.22
C LYS A 91 10.90 6.89 -2.48
N PHE A 92 11.41 8.11 -2.37
CA PHE A 92 12.03 8.82 -3.49
C PHE A 92 13.33 8.14 -3.95
N ARG A 93 14.15 7.67 -3.02
CA ARG A 93 15.35 6.86 -3.34
C ARG A 93 14.99 5.57 -4.06
N LEU A 94 13.95 4.87 -3.59
CA LEU A 94 13.44 3.67 -4.24
C LEU A 94 12.97 3.97 -5.68
N PHE A 95 12.17 5.01 -5.86
CA PHE A 95 11.68 5.46 -7.17
C PHE A 95 12.81 5.82 -8.15
N THR A 96 13.89 6.43 -7.64
CA THR A 96 15.06 6.82 -8.43
C THR A 96 16.14 5.74 -8.51
N ASN A 97 15.82 4.51 -8.08
CA ASN A 97 16.72 3.37 -8.01
C ASN A 97 18.06 3.66 -7.32
N GLN A 98 18.02 4.49 -6.28
CA GLN A 98 19.15 4.77 -5.40
C GLN A 98 19.18 3.78 -4.24
N ASP A 99 20.26 3.88 -3.46
CA ASP A 99 20.38 3.16 -2.20
C ASP A 99 19.34 3.67 -1.20
N ILE A 100 18.69 2.72 -0.53
CA ILE A 100 17.62 2.94 0.45
C ILE A 100 18.13 2.55 1.83
N ASP A 101 17.55 3.14 2.87
CA ASP A 101 17.76 2.64 4.21
C ASP A 101 16.87 1.40 4.43
N GLU A 102 17.47 0.22 4.43
CA GLU A 102 16.75 -1.05 4.66
C GLU A 102 16.23 -1.17 6.10
N GLU A 103 16.97 -0.64 7.07
CA GLU A 103 16.62 -0.71 8.50
C GLU A 103 15.32 0.04 8.77
N TYR A 104 15.08 1.14 8.04
CA TYR A 104 13.81 1.86 8.07
C TYR A 104 12.61 0.93 7.82
N TYR A 105 12.67 0.08 6.79
CA TYR A 105 11.55 -0.80 6.44
C TYR A 105 11.36 -1.90 7.48
N ILE A 106 12.46 -2.44 8.02
CA ILE A 106 12.43 -3.43 9.10
C ILE A 106 11.79 -2.84 10.35
N GLU A 107 12.24 -1.66 10.78
CA GLU A 107 11.69 -0.97 11.95
C GLU A 107 10.25 -0.50 11.72
N LYS A 108 9.90 -0.03 10.52
CA LYS A 108 8.51 0.32 10.16
C LYS A 108 7.59 -0.89 10.30
N LEU A 109 8.02 -2.06 9.82
CA LEU A 109 7.24 -3.29 9.94
C LEU A 109 7.05 -3.68 11.42
N LYS A 110 8.14 -3.73 12.20
CA LYS A 110 8.07 -4.06 13.64
C LYS A 110 7.14 -3.11 14.40
N ASN A 111 7.23 -1.82 14.12
CA ASN A 111 6.40 -0.79 14.77
C ASN A 111 4.93 -0.83 14.31
N SER A 112 4.63 -1.47 13.17
CA SER A 112 3.27 -1.63 12.67
C SER A 112 2.54 -2.81 13.30
N TRP A 113 3.26 -3.72 13.99
CA TRP A 113 2.72 -5.02 14.40
C TRP A 113 1.50 -4.95 15.33
N ASP A 114 1.48 -3.98 16.25
CA ASP A 114 0.37 -3.79 17.18
C ASP A 114 -0.95 -3.37 16.48
N ASN A 115 -0.89 -3.07 15.17
CA ASN A 115 -2.04 -2.73 14.35
C ASN A 115 -2.03 -3.52 13.04
N SER A 116 -2.83 -4.58 12.99
CA SER A 116 -2.96 -5.45 11.80
C SER A 116 -3.27 -4.68 10.51
N THR A 117 -4.00 -3.57 10.58
CA THR A 117 -4.28 -2.74 9.39
C THR A 117 -3.02 -2.08 8.84
N GLU A 118 -2.10 -1.66 9.71
CA GLU A 118 -0.83 -1.05 9.29
C GLU A 118 0.13 -2.11 8.74
N VAL A 119 0.16 -3.32 9.31
CA VAL A 119 0.90 -4.45 8.73
C VAL A 119 0.38 -4.80 7.33
N PHE A 120 -0.95 -4.85 7.16
CA PHE A 120 -1.55 -5.13 5.86
C PHE A 120 -1.18 -4.08 4.82
N LYS A 121 -1.25 -2.79 5.18
CA LYS A 121 -0.82 -1.70 4.30
C LYS A 121 0.66 -1.80 3.97
N PHE A 122 1.51 -2.13 4.95
CA PHE A 122 2.94 -2.31 4.71
C PHE A 122 3.22 -3.40 3.68
N ILE A 123 2.54 -4.55 3.78
CA ILE A 123 2.68 -5.64 2.80
C ILE A 123 2.14 -5.20 1.42
N ASP A 124 0.97 -4.58 1.38
CA ASP A 124 0.31 -4.23 0.11
C ASP A 124 1.00 -3.07 -0.63
N ASP A 125 1.54 -2.08 0.11
CA ASP A 125 2.08 -0.85 -0.46
C ASP A 125 3.61 -0.85 -0.48
N ASP A 126 4.24 -1.01 0.69
CA ASP A 126 5.70 -0.87 0.85
C ASP A 126 6.44 -2.08 0.25
N MET A 127 6.04 -3.31 0.61
CA MET A 127 6.66 -4.52 0.04
C MET A 127 6.40 -4.64 -1.47
N GLN A 128 5.21 -4.29 -1.94
CA GLN A 128 4.93 -4.28 -3.38
C GLN A 128 5.81 -3.27 -4.14
N SER A 129 6.07 -2.09 -3.55
CA SER A 129 6.99 -1.10 -4.11
C SER A 129 8.43 -1.63 -4.19
N LEU A 130 8.88 -2.33 -3.15
CA LEU A 130 10.19 -2.98 -3.10
C LEU A 130 10.32 -4.10 -4.15
N ILE A 131 9.29 -4.92 -4.34
CA ILE A 131 9.23 -5.93 -5.42
C ILE A 131 9.36 -5.26 -6.78
N ASN A 132 8.58 -4.20 -7.03
CA ASN A 132 8.60 -3.50 -8.31
C ASN A 132 9.97 -2.85 -8.60
N ALA A 133 10.70 -2.49 -7.54
CA ALA A 133 12.07 -1.98 -7.62
C ALA A 133 13.16 -3.07 -7.62
N GLY A 134 12.77 -4.36 -7.64
CA GLY A 134 13.69 -5.50 -7.66
C GLY A 134 14.52 -5.66 -6.38
N ARG A 135 14.07 -5.13 -5.24
CA ARG A 135 14.75 -5.21 -3.94
C ARG A 135 14.47 -6.54 -3.22
N PHE A 136 14.68 -7.66 -3.91
CA PHE A 136 14.27 -8.99 -3.42
C PHE A 136 14.98 -9.43 -2.14
N ASP A 137 16.27 -9.11 -1.97
CA ASP A 137 17.00 -9.45 -0.74
C ASP A 137 16.35 -8.82 0.50
N LEU A 138 15.90 -7.56 0.39
CA LEU A 138 15.15 -6.91 1.46
C LEU A 138 13.77 -7.53 1.67
N ILE A 139 13.06 -7.92 0.59
CA ILE A 139 11.78 -8.62 0.72
C ILE A 139 11.92 -9.90 1.54
N PHE A 140 12.94 -10.72 1.29
CA PHE A 140 13.14 -11.94 2.06
C PHE A 140 13.50 -11.66 3.52
N LYS A 141 14.31 -10.61 3.81
CA LYS A 141 14.55 -10.16 5.19
C LYS A 141 13.24 -9.74 5.89
N LEU A 142 12.36 -9.01 5.20
CA LEU A 142 11.07 -8.60 5.74
C LEU A 142 10.14 -9.80 5.95
N CYS A 143 10.18 -10.80 5.06
CA CYS A 143 9.44 -12.05 5.25
C CYS A 143 9.96 -12.83 6.45
N ASP A 144 11.28 -12.92 6.65
CA ASP A 144 11.86 -13.52 7.86
C ASP A 144 11.34 -12.82 9.13
N VAL A 145 11.30 -11.48 9.13
CA VAL A 145 10.74 -10.71 10.24
C VAL A 145 9.25 -11.02 10.45
N LEU A 146 8.45 -11.09 9.38
CA LEU A 146 7.03 -11.45 9.48
C LEU A 146 6.84 -12.85 10.09
N ILE A 147 7.60 -13.84 9.62
CA ILE A 147 7.50 -15.22 10.13
C ILE A 147 7.89 -15.29 11.61
N LEU A 148 9.01 -14.68 11.99
CA LEU A 148 9.44 -14.63 13.40
C LEU A 148 8.37 -14.03 14.30
N ILE A 149 7.76 -12.92 13.85
CA ILE A 149 6.72 -12.26 14.64
C ILE A 149 5.45 -13.12 14.69
N LEU A 150 5.09 -13.81 13.61
CA LEU A 150 3.96 -14.74 13.60
C LEU A 150 4.22 -15.89 14.59
N ASP A 151 5.36 -16.58 14.49
CA ASP A 151 5.74 -17.69 15.38
C ASP A 151 5.70 -17.29 16.88
N GLU A 152 6.06 -16.06 17.22
CA GLU A 152 6.03 -15.56 18.61
C GLU A 152 4.62 -15.13 19.10
N TYR A 153 3.64 -14.96 18.22
CA TYR A 153 2.36 -14.36 18.56
C TYR A 153 1.34 -15.37 19.10
N ASN A 154 0.83 -15.15 20.32
CA ASN A 154 -0.19 -16.02 20.90
C ASN A 154 -1.59 -15.70 20.35
N TYR A 155 -2.14 -16.63 19.57
CA TYR A 155 -3.29 -16.45 18.66
C TYR A 155 -4.68 -16.38 19.29
N GLU A 156 -4.82 -16.53 20.61
CA GLU A 156 -6.12 -16.74 21.27
C GLU A 156 -7.17 -15.63 21.00
N HIS A 157 -6.77 -14.43 20.57
CA HIS A 157 -7.67 -13.30 20.36
C HIS A 157 -7.63 -12.62 18.98
N MET A 158 -6.77 -13.06 18.05
CA MET A 158 -6.61 -12.40 16.74
C MET A 158 -6.46 -13.37 15.55
N TRP A 159 -7.10 -14.54 15.61
CA TRP A 159 -7.11 -15.53 14.52
C TRP A 159 -7.39 -14.93 13.13
N TYR A 160 -8.36 -14.01 13.02
CA TYR A 160 -8.69 -13.39 11.73
C TYR A 160 -7.54 -12.54 11.15
N ALA A 161 -6.80 -11.82 11.99
CA ALA A 161 -5.67 -11.03 11.52
C ALA A 161 -4.54 -11.96 11.04
N TYR A 162 -4.30 -13.04 11.79
CA TYR A 162 -3.33 -14.06 11.45
C TYR A 162 -3.64 -14.73 10.10
N GLU A 163 -4.86 -15.23 9.90
CA GLU A 163 -5.26 -15.90 8.65
C GLU A 163 -5.07 -14.97 7.42
N ASN A 164 -5.40 -13.69 7.56
CA ASN A 164 -5.16 -12.69 6.52
C ASN A 164 -3.67 -12.41 6.27
N LEU A 165 -2.83 -12.43 7.31
CA LEU A 165 -1.38 -12.30 7.15
C LEU A 165 -0.80 -13.50 6.40
N CYS A 166 -1.21 -14.72 6.75
CA CYS A 166 -0.82 -15.92 6.04
C CYS A 166 -1.24 -15.85 4.56
N GLU A 167 -2.49 -15.50 4.26
CA GLU A 167 -2.96 -15.36 2.87
C GLU A 167 -2.16 -14.30 2.08
N LYS A 168 -1.76 -13.20 2.74
CA LYS A 168 -0.92 -12.17 2.11
C LYS A 168 0.50 -12.66 1.84
N LEU A 169 1.11 -13.37 2.78
CA LEU A 169 2.42 -14.01 2.60
C LEU A 169 2.38 -15.05 1.48
N GLU A 170 1.33 -15.85 1.42
CA GLU A 170 1.12 -16.82 0.35
C GLU A 170 1.06 -16.16 -1.04
N LYS A 171 0.30 -15.07 -1.17
CA LYS A 171 0.21 -14.27 -2.41
C LYS A 171 1.56 -13.68 -2.77
N LEU A 172 2.28 -13.13 -1.78
CA LEU A 172 3.62 -12.59 -1.95
C LEU A 172 4.57 -13.66 -2.48
N MET A 173 4.58 -14.86 -1.88
CA MET A 173 5.40 -15.98 -2.35
C MET A 173 5.07 -16.36 -3.79
N CYS A 174 3.78 -16.45 -4.16
CA CYS A 174 3.38 -16.72 -5.55
C CYS A 174 3.92 -15.68 -6.54
N GLN A 175 3.97 -14.41 -6.15
CA GLN A 175 4.58 -13.35 -6.98
C GLN A 175 6.09 -13.54 -7.12
N LEU A 176 6.80 -13.84 -6.02
CA LEU A 176 8.25 -14.06 -6.02
C LEU A 176 8.66 -15.32 -6.81
N ILE A 177 7.83 -16.36 -6.82
CA ILE A 177 8.02 -17.55 -7.68
C ILE A 177 7.95 -17.19 -9.16
N SER A 178 7.11 -16.22 -9.49
CA SER A 178 6.86 -15.76 -10.86
C SER A 178 7.87 -14.70 -11.33
N SER A 179 8.77 -14.26 -10.45
CA SER A 179 9.83 -13.29 -10.77
C SER A 179 11.18 -13.97 -10.99
N GLU A 180 12.23 -13.18 -11.19
CA GLU A 180 13.60 -13.68 -11.35
C GLU A 180 14.20 -14.31 -10.09
N CYS A 181 13.59 -14.10 -8.91
CA CYS A 181 14.05 -14.64 -7.63
C CYS A 181 13.44 -16.02 -7.27
N ARG A 182 12.93 -16.78 -8.26
CA ARG A 182 12.24 -18.07 -8.04
C ARG A 182 13.04 -19.05 -7.17
N ASN A 183 14.36 -19.13 -7.32
CA ASN A 183 15.19 -20.03 -6.52
C ASN A 183 15.34 -19.56 -5.06
N GLN A 184 15.50 -18.25 -4.84
CA GLN A 184 15.52 -17.69 -3.49
C GLN A 184 14.17 -17.91 -2.80
N ALA A 185 13.05 -17.78 -3.54
CA ALA A 185 11.71 -18.10 -3.03
C ALA A 185 11.59 -19.58 -2.64
N LYS A 186 12.12 -20.50 -3.47
CA LYS A 186 12.18 -21.94 -3.16
C LYS A 186 12.91 -22.19 -1.84
N GLU A 187 14.11 -21.64 -1.69
CA GLU A 187 14.96 -21.80 -0.51
C GLU A 187 14.30 -21.20 0.74
N PHE A 188 13.71 -20.02 0.61
CA PHE A 188 12.96 -19.38 1.70
C PHE A 188 11.78 -20.24 2.17
N MET A 189 10.95 -20.73 1.24
CA MET A 189 9.81 -21.58 1.62
C MET A 189 10.25 -22.90 2.24
N ALA A 190 11.31 -23.53 1.71
CA ALA A 190 11.87 -24.75 2.28
C ALA A 190 12.31 -24.53 3.74
N LYS A 191 13.00 -23.41 4.01
CA LYS A 191 13.39 -23.00 5.36
C LYS A 191 12.18 -22.85 6.27
N VAL A 192 11.14 -22.12 5.85
CA VAL A 192 9.92 -21.92 6.66
C VAL A 192 9.24 -23.25 6.99
N ILE A 193 9.12 -24.15 6.00
CA ILE A 193 8.50 -25.48 6.19
C ILE A 193 9.25 -26.31 7.23
N LEU A 194 10.59 -26.27 7.20
CA LEU A 194 11.44 -27.09 8.05
C LEU A 194 11.64 -26.50 9.46
N ASP A 195 11.67 -25.17 9.58
CA ASP A 195 12.10 -24.48 10.80
C ASP A 195 10.96 -23.84 11.62
N SER A 196 9.78 -23.58 11.04
CA SER A 196 8.67 -22.94 11.76
C SER A 196 8.03 -23.89 12.76
N GLU A 197 7.80 -23.40 13.99
CA GLU A 197 7.05 -24.13 15.02
C GLU A 197 5.53 -24.00 14.83
N ASP A 198 5.08 -23.11 13.94
CA ASP A 198 3.68 -22.91 13.60
C ASP A 198 3.24 -23.88 12.49
N GLU A 199 2.46 -24.89 12.88
CA GLU A 199 1.92 -25.90 11.96
C GLU A 199 1.10 -25.28 10.82
N ALA A 200 0.34 -24.20 11.06
CA ALA A 200 -0.49 -23.59 10.03
C ALA A 200 0.35 -22.83 9.00
N LEU A 201 1.43 -22.16 9.43
CA LEU A 201 2.40 -21.57 8.52
C LEU A 201 3.14 -22.65 7.72
N SER A 202 3.66 -23.68 8.38
CA SER A 202 4.37 -24.78 7.71
C SER A 202 3.47 -25.49 6.69
N ASP A 203 2.20 -25.76 7.03
CA ASP A 203 1.23 -26.38 6.13
C ASP A 203 0.89 -25.48 4.94
N GLY A 204 0.65 -24.18 5.16
CA GLY A 204 0.34 -23.23 4.10
C GLY A 204 1.48 -23.11 3.08
N PHE A 205 2.72 -23.01 3.58
CA PHE A 205 3.91 -22.98 2.75
C PHE A 205 4.15 -24.32 2.04
N SER A 206 3.94 -25.45 2.70
CA SER A 206 4.03 -26.79 2.09
C SER A 206 3.03 -26.95 0.95
N PHE A 207 1.80 -26.46 1.13
CA PHE A 207 0.78 -26.48 0.09
C PHE A 207 1.22 -25.68 -1.15
N ILE A 208 1.79 -24.49 -0.98
CA ILE A 208 2.32 -23.70 -2.10
C ILE A 208 3.51 -24.41 -2.74
N TYR A 209 4.46 -24.86 -1.93
CA TYR A 209 5.68 -25.51 -2.40
C TYR A 209 5.37 -26.70 -3.32
N SER A 210 4.43 -27.57 -2.89
CA SER A 210 4.00 -28.77 -3.65
C SER A 210 3.44 -28.47 -5.04
N LYS A 211 2.96 -27.24 -5.29
CA LYS A 211 2.46 -26.84 -6.62
C LYS A 211 3.59 -26.59 -7.62
N TYR A 212 4.79 -26.31 -7.13
CA TYR A 212 5.92 -25.86 -7.96
C TYR A 212 7.14 -26.77 -7.89
N TRP A 213 7.31 -27.53 -6.81
CA TRP A 213 8.44 -28.41 -6.55
C TRP A 213 8.01 -29.67 -5.78
N ASP A 214 8.93 -30.63 -5.71
CA ASP A 214 8.75 -31.90 -5.01
C ASP A 214 8.97 -31.71 -3.51
N THR A 215 7.91 -31.88 -2.71
CA THR A 215 7.96 -31.78 -1.24
C THR A 215 8.66 -32.96 -0.59
N ASP A 216 8.62 -34.14 -1.19
CA ASP A 216 9.24 -35.34 -0.58
C ASP A 216 10.77 -35.16 -0.51
N ALA A 217 11.33 -34.52 -1.53
CA ALA A 217 12.76 -34.17 -1.58
C ALA A 217 13.23 -33.18 -0.49
N LEU A 218 12.32 -32.52 0.25
CA LEU A 218 12.69 -31.64 1.37
C LEU A 218 13.10 -32.40 2.63
N PHE A 219 12.60 -33.63 2.80
CA PHE A 219 12.76 -34.41 4.03
C PHE A 219 13.76 -35.57 3.89
N ASP A 220 14.39 -35.68 2.71
CA ASP A 220 15.32 -36.75 2.35
C ASP A 220 16.81 -36.41 2.65
N GLU A 221 17.11 -35.27 3.30
CA GLU A 221 18.48 -34.83 3.67
C GLU A 221 18.84 -35.03 5.15
#